data_AF-L9X058-F1
#
_entry.id   AF-L9X058-F1
#
_cell.length_a   1.000
_cell.length_b   1.000
_cell.length_c   1.000
_cell.angle_alpha   90.00
_cell.angle_beta   90.00
_cell.angle_gamma   90.00
#
_symmetry.space_group_name_H-M   'P 1'
#
loop_
_entity.id
_entity.type
_entity.pdbx_description
1 polymer ?
#
loop_
_entity_poly.entity_id
_entity_poly.type
_entity_poly.pdbx_seq_one_letter_code
_entity_poly.pdbx_strand_id
1 'polypeptide(L)'
;MDDDGRDAEDDENGGDDESAEVDPDEIEFVAACVDEEREFATFRVDNDNDESVTLTTEGTSVIDFGRNGTDETDASSDDDSGDVDHDEAVEQVNSIIEDTNERLENVDDVEPIDEIDANTGDDVQEEVFTQVVAEINAQSQELLGTDIAGAVDTPDEARAEADEIEAEYGAAAQEAVDGLNDAADNVEEIRELTDRGGSGDGSADELTVGADDSETVTTGLEDDTATVSLHLDGDEIAEATADYDEMDNYCSHSP
;
A
#
# COMPACT_ATOMS: atom_id res chain seq x y z
N MET A 1 -17.50 62.07 54.47
CA MET A 1 -18.22 61.10 53.61
C MET A 1 -17.50 61.27 52.31
N ASP A 2 -16.44 60.50 52.16
CA ASP A 2 -15.44 60.67 51.12
C ASP A 2 -15.19 59.27 50.58
N ASP A 3 -15.99 59.00 49.55
CA ASP A 3 -15.77 58.14 48.38
C ASP A 3 -14.40 57.42 48.29
N ASP A 4 -14.35 56.15 48.67
CA ASP A 4 -13.30 55.21 48.27
C ASP A 4 -13.73 54.53 46.97
N GLY A 5 -13.63 55.26 45.85
CA GLY A 5 -13.72 54.71 44.50
C GLY A 5 -12.45 53.91 44.19
N ARG A 6 -12.50 52.59 44.38
CA ARG A 6 -11.49 51.68 43.85
C ARG A 6 -11.90 51.32 42.42
N ASP A 7 -11.19 51.94 41.49
CA ASP A 7 -11.08 51.52 40.09
C ASP A 7 -10.76 50.02 40.05
N ALA A 8 -11.67 49.27 39.44
CA ALA A 8 -11.40 47.95 38.94
C ALA A 8 -10.62 48.15 37.65
N GLU A 9 -9.31 47.91 37.68
CA GLU A 9 -8.56 47.71 36.45
C GLU A 9 -8.94 46.31 35.96
N ASP A 10 -9.86 46.35 35.00
CA ASP A 10 -10.26 45.29 34.08
C ASP A 10 -8.99 44.92 33.29
N ASP A 11 -8.29 43.87 33.70
CA ASP A 11 -7.31 43.19 32.86
C ASP A 11 -8.10 42.48 31.75
N GLU A 12 -8.47 43.26 30.72
CA GLU A 12 -8.90 42.78 29.41
C GLU A 12 -7.72 42.03 28.77
N ASN A 13 -7.48 40.80 29.21
CA ASN A 13 -6.63 39.84 28.51
C ASN A 13 -7.43 39.30 27.32
N GLY A 14 -7.76 40.20 26.39
CA GLY A 14 -8.10 39.86 25.01
C GLY A 14 -6.81 39.50 24.30
N GLY A 15 -6.28 38.32 24.60
CA GLY A 15 -5.50 37.61 23.59
C GLY A 15 -6.52 37.16 22.56
N ASP A 16 -6.67 37.94 21.50
CA ASP A 16 -7.14 37.41 20.24
C ASP A 16 -6.21 36.23 19.93
N ASP A 17 -6.68 35.04 20.30
CA ASP A 17 -6.20 33.77 19.78
C ASP A 17 -6.66 33.78 18.32
N GLU A 18 -5.98 34.59 17.51
CA GLU A 18 -5.96 34.45 16.06
C GLU A 18 -5.20 33.14 15.83
N SER A 19 -5.86 32.01 16.08
CA SER A 19 -5.47 30.76 15.41
C SER A 19 -5.42 31.14 13.94
N ALA A 20 -4.23 31.21 13.37
CA ALA A 20 -4.08 31.66 12.00
C ALA A 20 -4.79 30.59 11.16
N GLU A 21 -5.87 30.99 10.49
CA GLU A 21 -6.58 30.08 9.61
C GLU A 21 -5.58 29.65 8.52
N VAL A 22 -5.38 28.35 8.33
CA VAL A 22 -4.52 27.81 7.28
C VAL A 22 -5.06 28.30 5.93
N ASP A 23 -4.25 29.04 5.18
CA ASP A 23 -4.57 29.52 3.85
C ASP A 23 -4.15 28.44 2.83
N PRO A 24 -5.11 27.80 2.12
CA PRO A 24 -4.78 26.70 1.18
C PRO A 24 -4.01 27.20 -0.05
N ASP A 25 -4.08 28.51 -0.35
CA ASP A 25 -3.27 29.13 -1.40
C ASP A 25 -1.76 29.22 -1.04
N GLU A 26 -1.39 28.98 0.23
CA GLU A 26 0.00 28.91 0.73
C GLU A 26 0.55 27.47 0.76
N ILE A 27 -0.20 26.51 0.20
CA ILE A 27 0.23 25.13 0.03
C ILE A 27 0.52 24.89 -1.45
N GLU A 28 1.80 24.66 -1.80
CA GLU A 28 2.21 24.33 -3.16
C GLU A 28 2.44 22.82 -3.29
N PHE A 29 1.81 22.20 -4.30
CA PHE A 29 1.98 20.78 -4.59
C PHE A 29 2.44 20.57 -6.02
N VAL A 30 3.59 19.90 -6.19
CA VAL A 30 4.22 19.70 -7.49
C VAL A 30 4.81 18.31 -7.63
N ALA A 31 4.74 17.76 -8.85
CA ALA A 31 5.54 16.61 -9.23
C ALA A 31 7.02 17.02 -9.26
N ALA A 32 7.83 16.44 -8.37
CA ALA A 32 9.24 16.81 -8.22
C ALA A 32 10.11 16.09 -9.24
N CYS A 33 9.97 14.76 -9.33
CA CYS A 33 10.72 13.93 -10.27
C CYS A 33 10.07 12.56 -10.45
N VAL A 34 10.48 11.87 -11.51
CA VAL A 34 10.15 10.45 -11.74
C VAL A 34 11.43 9.63 -11.67
N ASP A 35 11.33 8.41 -11.17
CA ASP A 35 12.46 7.49 -11.13
C ASP A 35 12.89 7.07 -12.56
N GLU A 36 14.19 6.81 -12.71
CA GLU A 36 14.77 6.42 -13.99
C GLU A 36 14.32 5.02 -14.47
N GLU A 37 13.90 4.15 -13.55
CA GLU A 37 13.37 2.82 -13.80
C GLU A 37 11.87 2.81 -14.13
N ARG A 38 11.21 3.98 -14.08
CA ARG A 38 9.76 4.17 -14.37
C ARG A 38 8.85 3.50 -13.36
N GLU A 39 9.34 3.25 -12.16
CA GLU A 39 8.59 2.55 -11.12
C GLU A 39 7.86 3.53 -10.21
N PHE A 40 8.44 4.70 -9.96
CA PHE A 40 7.94 5.64 -8.94
C PHE A 40 7.99 7.09 -9.40
N ALA A 41 7.10 7.90 -8.84
CA ALA A 41 7.12 9.35 -8.93
C ALA A 41 7.17 9.97 -7.53
N THR A 42 8.01 10.99 -7.37
CA THR A 42 8.08 11.78 -6.14
C THR A 42 7.42 13.13 -6.36
N PHE A 43 6.52 13.48 -5.45
CA PHE A 43 5.84 14.75 -5.33
C PHE A 43 6.39 15.51 -4.12
N ARG A 44 6.33 16.84 -4.18
CA ARG A 44 6.74 17.72 -3.10
C ARG A 44 5.56 18.61 -2.70
N VAL A 45 5.33 18.68 -1.40
CA VAL A 45 4.40 19.60 -0.77
C VAL A 45 5.21 20.65 -0.03
N ASP A 46 4.99 21.91 -0.33
CA ASP A 46 5.55 23.05 0.38
C ASP A 46 4.42 23.75 1.16
N ASN A 47 4.61 23.95 2.46
CA ASN A 47 3.68 24.65 3.33
C ASN A 47 4.31 25.97 3.78
N ASP A 48 3.91 27.07 3.15
CA ASP A 48 4.33 28.43 3.53
C ASP A 48 3.46 29.02 4.65
N ASN A 49 2.51 28.27 5.23
CA ASN A 49 1.75 28.73 6.39
C ASN A 49 2.63 28.79 7.65
N ASP A 50 2.34 29.74 8.54
CA ASP A 50 2.96 29.86 9.87
C ASP A 50 2.52 28.72 10.84
N GLU A 51 1.62 27.83 10.42
CA GLU A 51 1.14 26.68 11.18
C GLU A 51 1.33 25.37 10.39
N SER A 52 1.50 24.26 11.11
CA SER A 52 1.56 22.94 10.51
C SER A 52 0.20 22.55 9.94
N VAL A 53 0.20 21.96 8.75
CA VAL A 53 -1.02 21.49 8.09
C VAL A 53 -1.03 19.98 8.00
N THR A 54 -2.20 19.40 8.24
CA THR A 54 -2.46 17.98 8.07
C THR A 54 -3.31 17.80 6.82
N LEU A 55 -2.75 17.12 5.83
CA LEU A 55 -3.31 16.90 4.52
C LEU A 55 -3.61 15.43 4.31
N THR A 56 -4.62 15.16 3.52
CA THR A 56 -5.01 13.83 3.13
C THR A 56 -4.67 13.63 1.66
N THR A 57 -3.92 12.59 1.32
CA THR A 57 -3.62 12.27 -0.08
C THR A 57 -4.60 11.23 -0.63
N GLU A 58 -5.17 11.48 -1.80
CA GLU A 58 -5.95 10.50 -2.57
C GLU A 58 -5.30 10.33 -3.95
N GLY A 59 -5.20 9.10 -4.47
CA GLY A 59 -4.58 8.87 -5.78
C GLY A 59 -3.94 7.50 -5.92
N THR A 60 -2.99 7.39 -6.85
CA THR A 60 -2.15 6.19 -7.02
C THR A 60 -1.45 5.85 -5.69
N SER A 61 -1.26 4.55 -5.40
CA SER A 61 -0.78 4.05 -4.10
C SER A 61 0.45 4.83 -3.62
N VAL A 62 0.32 5.52 -2.49
CA VAL A 62 1.42 6.27 -1.87
C VAL A 62 2.30 5.26 -1.12
N ILE A 63 3.60 5.30 -1.38
CA ILE A 63 4.57 4.28 -0.96
C ILE A 63 5.41 4.80 0.22
N ASP A 64 5.75 6.09 0.25
CA ASP A 64 6.58 6.66 1.31
C ASP A 64 6.34 8.16 1.49
N PHE A 65 6.28 8.59 2.75
CA PHE A 65 6.45 9.99 3.13
C PHE A 65 7.89 10.17 3.56
N GLY A 66 8.66 10.83 2.70
CA GLY A 66 10.07 11.10 2.94
C GLY A 66 10.22 12.06 4.11
N ARG A 67 10.17 11.56 5.35
CA ARG A 67 10.45 12.32 6.56
C ARG A 67 11.90 12.73 6.54
N ASN A 68 12.19 13.90 6.00
CA ASN A 68 13.54 14.45 6.01
C ASN A 68 13.83 15.09 7.37
N GLY A 69 13.96 14.22 8.39
CA GLY A 69 14.54 14.39 9.71
C GLY A 69 14.65 15.80 10.33
N THR A 70 13.85 16.04 11.37
CA THR A 70 14.27 16.06 12.79
C THR A 70 13.04 16.37 13.64
N ASP A 71 12.61 15.50 14.55
CA ASP A 71 12.53 15.79 15.99
C ASP A 71 11.87 14.62 16.74
N GLU A 72 12.32 14.45 17.98
CA GLU A 72 11.98 13.37 18.88
C GLU A 72 10.57 13.57 19.46
N THR A 73 9.55 12.88 18.95
CA THR A 73 8.29 12.72 19.70
C THR A 73 8.26 11.37 20.40
N ASP A 74 8.74 11.42 21.65
CA ASP A 74 8.37 10.54 22.75
C ASP A 74 6.85 10.64 22.97
N ALA A 75 6.08 10.04 22.06
CA ALA A 75 4.65 9.83 22.20
C ALA A 75 4.44 8.37 22.56
N SER A 76 4.28 8.14 23.86
CA SER A 76 3.65 6.92 24.36
C SER A 76 2.19 6.93 23.90
N SER A 77 1.94 6.46 22.69
CA SER A 77 0.63 6.10 22.20
C SER A 77 0.50 4.59 22.27
N ASP A 78 0.04 4.11 23.42
CA ASP A 78 -0.78 2.90 23.50
C ASP A 78 -2.06 3.20 22.70
N ASP A 79 -2.00 3.10 21.37
CA ASP A 79 -3.19 3.07 20.51
C ASP A 79 -3.01 1.92 19.51
N ASP A 80 -3.78 0.87 19.78
CA ASP A 80 -3.86 -0.42 19.11
C ASP A 80 -4.57 -0.24 17.75
N SER A 81 -3.94 0.51 16.85
CA SER A 81 -4.30 0.57 15.44
C SER A 81 -3.50 -0.52 14.74
N GLY A 82 -4.19 -1.56 14.27
CA GLY A 82 -3.59 -2.74 13.65
C GLY A 82 -3.04 -2.46 12.26
N ASP A 83 -2.08 -1.56 12.16
CA ASP A 83 -1.11 -1.53 11.07
C ASP A 83 -0.30 -2.81 11.21
N VAL A 84 -0.50 -3.75 10.29
CA VAL A 84 0.35 -4.93 10.19
C VAL A 84 1.71 -4.38 9.77
N ASP A 85 2.69 -4.39 10.68
CA ASP A 85 4.07 -4.02 10.35
C ASP A 85 4.46 -4.78 9.07
N HIS A 86 5.16 -4.11 8.13
CA HIS A 86 5.55 -4.73 6.86
C HIS A 86 6.28 -6.07 7.06
N ASP A 87 7.11 -6.16 8.11
CA ASP A 87 7.74 -7.40 8.55
C ASP A 87 6.73 -8.49 8.96
N GLU A 88 5.63 -8.12 9.64
CA GLU A 88 4.55 -9.04 10.02
C GLU A 88 3.73 -9.52 8.80
N ALA A 89 3.58 -8.67 7.77
CA ALA A 89 2.96 -9.06 6.51
C ALA A 89 3.84 -10.06 5.73
N VAL A 90 5.15 -9.80 5.65
CA VAL A 90 6.15 -10.74 5.08
C VAL A 90 6.12 -12.07 5.84
N GLU A 91 6.08 -12.06 7.17
CA GLU A 91 5.99 -13.28 7.99
C GLU A 91 4.70 -14.07 7.70
N GLN A 92 3.57 -13.39 7.53
CA GLN A 92 2.29 -14.04 7.20
C GLN A 92 2.29 -14.64 5.80
N VAL A 93 2.74 -13.89 4.79
CA VAL A 93 2.85 -14.41 3.41
C VAL A 93 3.81 -15.61 3.36
N ASN A 94 4.97 -15.52 4.00
CA ASN A 94 5.89 -16.65 4.11
C ASN A 94 5.28 -17.84 4.83
N SER A 95 4.41 -17.63 5.83
CA SER A 95 3.68 -18.73 6.46
C SER A 95 2.71 -19.42 5.50
N ILE A 96 2.05 -18.68 4.61
CA ILE A 96 1.14 -19.23 3.59
C ILE A 96 1.93 -19.99 2.52
N ILE A 97 3.07 -19.44 2.10
CA ILE A 97 4.00 -20.10 1.17
C ILE A 97 4.52 -21.41 1.80
N GLU A 98 4.88 -21.41 3.09
CA GLU A 98 5.37 -22.59 3.79
C GLU A 98 4.27 -23.69 3.90
N ASP A 99 3.01 -23.31 4.16
CA ASP A 99 1.87 -24.24 4.14
C ASP A 99 1.65 -24.83 2.74
N THR A 100 1.73 -23.98 1.71
CA THR A 100 1.64 -24.41 0.31
C THR A 100 2.74 -25.41 -0.04
N ASN A 101 4.00 -25.10 0.34
CA ASN A 101 5.15 -25.98 0.11
C ASN A 101 5.04 -27.32 0.85
N GLU A 102 4.45 -27.36 2.05
CA GLU A 102 4.22 -28.64 2.75
C GLU A 102 3.30 -29.58 1.95
N ARG A 103 2.49 -29.05 1.03
CA ARG A 103 1.58 -29.81 0.17
C ARG A 103 2.18 -30.18 -1.19
N LEU A 104 3.28 -29.54 -1.60
CA LEU A 104 3.99 -29.81 -2.84
C LEU A 104 5.02 -30.93 -2.60
N GLU A 105 4.76 -32.14 -3.10
CA GLU A 105 5.65 -33.29 -2.87
C GLU A 105 6.45 -33.70 -4.13
N ASN A 106 5.96 -33.36 -5.32
CA ASN A 106 6.49 -33.81 -6.61
C ASN A 106 7.05 -32.67 -7.48
N VAL A 107 6.94 -31.42 -7.03
CA VAL A 107 7.44 -30.21 -7.69
C VAL A 107 8.45 -29.47 -6.82
N ASP A 108 9.07 -28.43 -7.38
CA ASP A 108 9.95 -27.55 -6.61
C ASP A 108 9.11 -26.65 -5.68
N ASP A 109 9.71 -26.27 -4.55
CA ASP A 109 9.09 -25.36 -3.58
C ASP A 109 8.97 -23.94 -4.18
N VAL A 110 7.94 -23.20 -3.75
CA VAL A 110 7.80 -21.76 -3.96
C VAL A 110 8.83 -21.04 -3.08
N GLU A 111 9.56 -20.08 -3.65
CA GLU A 111 10.58 -19.34 -2.92
C GLU A 111 9.92 -18.39 -1.89
N PRO A 112 10.47 -18.30 -0.66
CA PRO A 112 9.99 -17.32 0.31
C PRO A 112 10.34 -15.92 -0.15
N ILE A 113 9.52 -14.95 0.25
CA ILE A 113 9.73 -13.54 -0.06
C ILE A 113 10.56 -12.86 1.02
N ASP A 114 11.42 -11.93 0.60
CA ASP A 114 12.23 -11.11 1.50
C ASP A 114 11.56 -9.77 1.84
N GLU A 115 10.72 -9.24 0.94
CA GLU A 115 10.02 -7.95 1.06
C GLU A 115 8.67 -7.95 0.30
N ILE A 116 7.72 -7.10 0.71
CA ILE A 116 6.44 -6.91 0.02
C ILE A 116 6.50 -5.65 -0.84
N ASP A 117 6.65 -5.83 -2.15
CA ASP A 117 6.52 -4.77 -3.14
C ASP A 117 5.18 -4.86 -3.88
N ALA A 118 4.88 -3.83 -4.68
CA ALA A 118 3.69 -3.79 -5.54
C ALA A 118 3.59 -4.98 -6.52
N ASN A 119 4.71 -5.64 -6.84
CA ASN A 119 4.73 -6.82 -7.70
C ASN A 119 4.76 -8.16 -6.93
N THR A 120 5.08 -8.14 -5.62
CA THR A 120 5.24 -9.37 -4.82
C THR A 120 3.96 -10.21 -4.82
N GLY A 121 2.78 -9.58 -4.78
CA GLY A 121 1.50 -10.28 -4.84
C GLY A 121 1.28 -11.03 -6.16
N ASP A 122 1.70 -10.46 -7.29
CA ASP A 122 1.56 -11.10 -8.60
C ASP A 122 2.66 -12.14 -8.86
N ASP A 123 3.89 -11.90 -8.42
CA ASP A 123 5.00 -12.86 -8.54
C ASP A 123 4.72 -14.13 -7.71
N VAL A 124 4.31 -13.97 -6.45
CA VAL A 124 3.96 -15.11 -5.58
C VAL A 124 2.73 -15.83 -6.12
N GLN A 125 1.74 -15.10 -6.66
CA GLN A 125 0.58 -15.73 -7.29
C GLN A 125 0.98 -16.62 -8.47
N GLU A 126 1.78 -16.10 -9.41
CA GLU A 126 2.20 -16.84 -10.60
C GLU A 126 2.94 -18.12 -10.18
N GLU A 127 3.83 -18.00 -9.20
CA GLU A 127 4.62 -19.12 -8.72
C GLU A 127 3.76 -20.18 -7.99
N VAL A 128 2.88 -19.77 -7.06
CA VAL A 128 1.97 -20.66 -6.33
C VAL A 128 1.08 -21.43 -7.30
N PHE A 129 0.43 -20.76 -8.25
CA PHE A 129 -0.46 -21.44 -9.20
C PHE A 129 0.31 -22.36 -10.14
N THR A 130 1.48 -21.94 -10.63
CA THR A 130 2.32 -22.77 -11.49
C THR A 130 2.70 -24.07 -10.79
N GLN A 131 3.12 -24.00 -9.53
CA GLN A 131 3.54 -25.17 -8.78
C GLN A 131 2.37 -26.08 -8.38
N VAL A 132 1.25 -25.52 -7.94
CA VAL A 132 0.05 -26.31 -7.59
C VAL A 132 -0.50 -27.04 -8.82
N VAL A 133 -0.58 -26.39 -9.98
CA VAL A 133 -1.00 -27.03 -11.24
C VAL A 133 -0.02 -28.14 -11.63
N ALA A 134 1.28 -27.91 -11.50
CA ALA A 134 2.29 -28.90 -11.81
C ALA A 134 2.20 -30.13 -10.88
N GLU A 135 1.96 -29.93 -9.58
CA GLU A 135 1.74 -31.00 -8.60
C GLU A 135 0.50 -31.83 -8.93
N ILE A 136 -0.62 -31.16 -9.19
CA ILE A 136 -1.87 -31.81 -9.59
C ILE A 136 -1.68 -32.66 -10.84
N ASN A 137 -0.97 -32.13 -11.85
CA ASN A 137 -0.69 -32.86 -13.08
C ASN A 137 0.28 -34.01 -12.85
N ALA A 138 1.30 -33.85 -11.99
CA ALA A 138 2.19 -34.95 -11.62
C ALA A 138 1.44 -36.11 -10.96
N GLN A 139 0.57 -35.81 -9.99
CA GLN A 139 -0.27 -36.80 -9.32
C GLN A 139 -1.26 -37.46 -10.29
N SER A 140 -1.88 -36.67 -11.16
CA SER A 140 -2.85 -37.15 -12.13
C SER A 140 -2.21 -37.98 -13.25
N GLN A 141 -0.97 -37.66 -13.63
CA GLN A 141 -0.20 -38.47 -14.55
C GLN A 141 0.15 -39.85 -13.94
N GLU A 142 0.30 -39.94 -12.62
CA GLU A 142 0.46 -41.22 -11.92
C GLU A 142 -0.86 -42.01 -11.81
N LEU A 143 -1.96 -41.33 -11.45
CA LEU A 143 -3.26 -41.97 -11.19
C LEU A 143 -4.07 -42.26 -12.45
N LEU A 144 -4.13 -41.30 -13.37
CA LEU A 144 -4.98 -41.29 -14.56
C LEU A 144 -4.18 -41.43 -15.87
N GLY A 145 -2.87 -41.17 -15.82
CA GLY A 145 -2.00 -41.26 -17.00
C GLY A 145 -2.13 -40.09 -17.95
N THR A 146 -2.75 -38.99 -17.51
CA THR A 146 -2.93 -37.75 -18.25
C THR A 146 -2.91 -36.58 -17.27
N ASP A 147 -2.46 -35.43 -17.77
CA ASP A 147 -2.67 -34.13 -17.15
C ASP A 147 -4.18 -33.83 -17.12
N ILE A 148 -4.65 -33.22 -16.03
CA ILE A 148 -6.07 -32.87 -15.83
C ILE A 148 -6.29 -31.39 -15.54
N ALA A 149 -5.25 -30.66 -15.13
CA ALA A 149 -5.32 -29.23 -14.83
C ALA A 149 -4.61 -28.41 -15.91
N GLY A 150 -5.27 -27.37 -16.39
CA GLY A 150 -4.70 -26.31 -17.23
C GLY A 150 -3.83 -25.33 -16.44
N ALA A 151 -3.10 -24.49 -17.18
CA ALA A 151 -2.46 -23.31 -16.58
C ALA A 151 -3.55 -22.34 -16.11
N VAL A 152 -3.33 -21.76 -14.93
CA VAL A 152 -4.24 -20.79 -14.31
C VAL A 152 -3.42 -19.59 -13.85
N ASP A 153 -3.89 -18.39 -14.17
CA ASP A 153 -3.16 -17.15 -13.91
C ASP A 153 -3.86 -16.31 -12.82
N THR A 154 -5.09 -16.68 -12.42
CA THR A 154 -5.91 -15.93 -11.45
C THR A 154 -6.71 -16.85 -10.53
N PRO A 155 -7.11 -16.40 -9.32
CA PRO A 155 -7.97 -17.18 -8.41
C PRO A 155 -9.30 -17.58 -9.02
N ASP A 156 -9.91 -16.69 -9.83
CA ASP A 156 -11.15 -17.00 -10.55
C ASP A 156 -10.96 -18.10 -11.59
N GLU A 157 -9.84 -18.10 -12.31
CA GLU A 157 -9.50 -19.17 -13.25
C GLU A 157 -9.19 -20.49 -12.53
N ALA A 158 -8.49 -20.45 -11.39
CA ALA A 158 -8.24 -21.64 -10.57
C ALA A 158 -9.55 -22.29 -10.08
N ARG A 159 -10.51 -21.49 -9.61
CA ARG A 159 -11.85 -21.97 -9.21
C ARG A 159 -12.64 -22.52 -10.39
N ALA A 160 -12.59 -21.84 -11.54
CA ALA A 160 -13.26 -22.31 -12.76
C ALA A 160 -12.66 -23.64 -13.25
N GLU A 161 -11.35 -23.78 -13.24
CA GLU A 161 -10.65 -25.02 -13.60
C GLU A 161 -10.99 -26.15 -12.63
N ALA A 162 -11.08 -25.86 -11.33
CA ALA A 162 -11.50 -26.83 -10.31
C ALA A 162 -12.93 -27.33 -10.59
N ASP A 163 -13.87 -26.46 -10.95
CA ASP A 163 -15.23 -26.83 -11.36
C ASP A 163 -15.24 -27.70 -12.63
N GLU A 164 -14.38 -27.39 -13.61
CA GLU A 164 -14.24 -28.20 -14.84
C GLU A 164 -13.71 -29.60 -14.53
N ILE A 165 -12.68 -29.70 -13.69
CA ILE A 165 -12.11 -30.97 -13.22
C ILE A 165 -13.16 -31.78 -12.45
N GLU A 166 -13.92 -31.16 -11.54
CA GLU A 166 -15.00 -31.84 -10.82
C GLU A 166 -16.08 -32.35 -11.79
N ALA A 167 -16.46 -31.54 -12.78
CA ALA A 167 -17.48 -31.92 -13.75
C ALA A 167 -17.05 -33.10 -14.64
N GLU A 168 -15.78 -33.15 -15.04
CA GLU A 168 -15.26 -34.19 -15.93
C GLU A 168 -14.86 -35.48 -15.18
N TYR A 169 -14.14 -35.35 -14.07
CA TYR A 169 -13.54 -36.47 -13.34
C TYR A 169 -14.26 -36.80 -12.02
N GLY A 170 -15.06 -35.88 -11.49
CA GLY A 170 -15.82 -36.05 -10.26
C GLY A 170 -14.94 -36.37 -9.07
N ALA A 171 -15.43 -37.25 -8.19
CA ALA A 171 -14.74 -37.64 -6.95
C ALA A 171 -13.35 -38.25 -7.16
N ALA A 172 -12.97 -38.63 -8.39
CA ALA A 172 -11.63 -39.15 -8.67
C ALA A 172 -10.56 -38.05 -8.70
N ALA A 173 -10.94 -36.80 -8.93
CA ALA A 173 -10.04 -35.65 -8.97
C ALA A 173 -10.29 -34.66 -7.82
N GLN A 174 -10.96 -35.11 -6.75
CA GLN A 174 -11.35 -34.24 -5.65
C GLN A 174 -10.14 -33.58 -4.97
N GLU A 175 -9.01 -34.28 -4.88
CA GLU A 175 -7.76 -33.73 -4.35
C GLU A 175 -7.20 -32.58 -5.22
N ALA A 176 -7.38 -32.66 -6.54
CA ALA A 176 -7.03 -31.58 -7.46
C ALA A 176 -7.96 -30.38 -7.34
N VAL A 177 -9.26 -30.63 -7.16
CA VAL A 177 -10.27 -29.60 -6.92
C VAL A 177 -9.98 -28.86 -5.61
N ASP A 178 -9.73 -29.60 -4.54
CA ASP A 178 -9.39 -29.03 -3.22
C ASP A 178 -8.06 -28.25 -3.34
N GLY A 179 -7.04 -28.79 -4.01
CA GLY A 179 -5.77 -28.10 -4.23
C GLY A 179 -5.89 -26.76 -4.97
N LEU A 180 -6.68 -26.68 -6.04
CA LEU A 180 -6.90 -25.43 -6.79
C LEU A 180 -7.73 -24.41 -5.99
N ASN A 181 -8.75 -24.85 -5.26
CA ASN A 181 -9.55 -23.94 -4.43
C ASN A 181 -8.70 -23.38 -3.27
N ASP A 182 -7.94 -24.23 -2.59
CA ASP A 182 -7.05 -23.81 -1.51
C ASP A 182 -5.97 -22.85 -2.04
N ALA A 183 -5.40 -23.11 -3.23
CA ALA A 183 -4.46 -22.18 -3.85
C ALA A 183 -5.10 -20.83 -4.19
N ALA A 184 -6.34 -20.84 -4.70
CA ALA A 184 -7.08 -19.60 -4.97
C ALA A 184 -7.34 -18.79 -3.69
N ASP A 185 -7.72 -19.46 -2.60
CA ASP A 185 -7.96 -18.82 -1.31
C ASP A 185 -6.65 -18.28 -0.71
N ASN A 186 -5.55 -19.04 -0.76
CA ASN A 186 -4.23 -18.62 -0.30
C ASN A 186 -3.72 -17.39 -1.08
N VAL A 187 -3.89 -17.38 -2.40
CA VAL A 187 -3.49 -16.23 -3.24
C VAL A 187 -4.35 -15.00 -2.96
N GLU A 188 -5.67 -15.16 -2.76
CA GLU A 188 -6.51 -14.03 -2.34
C GLU A 188 -6.10 -13.48 -0.97
N GLU A 189 -5.73 -14.35 -0.03
CA GLU A 189 -5.21 -13.94 1.29
C GLU A 189 -3.86 -13.23 1.17
N ILE A 190 -2.94 -13.74 0.36
CA ILE A 190 -1.64 -13.10 0.08
C ILE A 190 -1.85 -11.74 -0.59
N ARG A 191 -2.77 -11.64 -1.54
CA ARG A 191 -3.13 -10.35 -2.15
C ARG A 191 -3.69 -9.41 -1.12
N GLU A 192 -4.61 -9.83 -0.26
CA GLU A 192 -5.11 -8.97 0.81
C GLU A 192 -4.01 -8.54 1.78
N LEU A 193 -3.03 -9.40 2.08
CA LEU A 193 -1.87 -9.09 2.91
C LEU A 193 -0.85 -8.19 2.21
N THR A 194 -0.67 -8.34 0.90
CA THR A 194 0.22 -7.51 0.08
C THR A 194 -0.42 -6.16 -0.17
N ASP A 195 -1.73 -6.11 -0.41
CA ASP A 195 -2.52 -4.89 -0.39
C ASP A 195 -2.48 -4.27 1.02
N ARG A 196 -2.52 -5.04 2.13
CA ARG A 196 -2.48 -4.46 3.49
C ARG A 196 -1.07 -4.13 4.01
N GLY A 197 -0.03 -4.74 3.45
CA GLY A 197 1.37 -4.55 3.81
C GLY A 197 2.13 -3.64 2.82
N GLY A 198 1.59 -3.50 1.61
CA GLY A 198 2.00 -2.58 0.54
C GLY A 198 1.07 -1.36 0.38
N SER A 199 -0.13 -1.38 0.96
CA SER A 199 -0.88 -0.17 1.38
C SER A 199 -0.59 0.03 2.88
N GLY A 200 -0.10 1.16 3.39
CA GLY A 200 -0.40 2.50 2.90
C GLY A 200 -1.89 2.60 2.61
N ASP A 201 -2.73 2.15 3.56
CA ASP A 201 -4.16 1.94 3.45
C ASP A 201 -4.80 2.99 2.50
N GLY A 202 -5.64 2.56 1.56
CA GLY A 202 -6.48 3.49 0.78
C GLY A 202 -7.38 4.42 1.63
N SER A 203 -7.25 4.40 2.96
CA SER A 203 -7.42 5.52 3.87
C SER A 203 -6.36 6.58 3.60
N ALA A 204 -6.58 7.35 2.54
CA ALA A 204 -6.38 8.80 2.57
C ALA A 204 -5.18 9.21 3.45
N ASP A 205 -3.96 8.86 3.02
CA ASP A 205 -2.81 8.90 3.91
C ASP A 205 -2.61 10.33 4.45
N GLU A 206 -2.42 10.41 5.76
CA GLU A 206 -2.36 11.69 6.46
C GLU A 206 -0.92 12.22 6.46
N LEU A 207 -0.67 13.24 5.65
CA LEU A 207 0.60 13.97 5.56
C LEU A 207 0.55 15.21 6.45
N THR A 208 1.39 15.27 7.48
CA THR A 208 1.60 16.51 8.25
C THR A 208 2.84 17.24 7.77
N VAL A 209 2.65 18.44 7.21
CA VAL A 209 3.74 19.34 6.81
C VAL A 209 3.92 20.41 7.88
N GLY A 210 5.16 20.61 8.34
CA GLY A 210 5.49 21.65 9.31
C GLY A 210 5.20 23.07 8.79
N ALA A 211 5.14 24.05 9.70
CA ALA A 211 5.08 25.45 9.33
C ALA A 211 6.37 25.89 8.61
N ASP A 212 6.24 26.63 7.52
CA ASP A 212 7.37 27.02 6.64
C ASP A 212 8.25 25.83 6.21
N ASP A 213 7.66 24.64 6.06
CA ASP A 213 8.38 23.39 5.82
C ASP A 213 7.92 22.70 4.53
N SER A 214 8.65 21.66 4.12
CA SER A 214 8.39 20.94 2.88
C SER A 214 8.56 19.45 3.08
N GLU A 215 7.56 18.66 2.68
CA GLU A 215 7.60 17.21 2.73
C GLU A 215 7.50 16.62 1.32
N THR A 216 7.96 15.39 1.16
CA THR A 216 7.89 14.66 -0.10
C THR A 216 7.04 13.41 0.02
N VAL A 217 6.29 13.12 -1.03
CA VAL A 217 5.41 11.95 -1.16
C VAL A 217 5.88 11.15 -2.35
N THR A 218 6.12 9.85 -2.20
CA THR A 218 6.46 8.96 -3.31
C THR A 218 5.29 8.02 -3.58
N THR A 219 4.97 7.80 -4.85
CA THR A 219 3.88 6.92 -5.30
C THR A 219 4.32 6.10 -6.51
N GLY A 220 3.68 4.96 -6.73
CA GLY A 220 3.90 4.13 -7.92
C GLY A 220 3.45 4.82 -9.20
N LEU A 221 4.01 4.42 -10.35
CA LEU A 221 3.48 4.81 -11.66
C LEU A 221 2.49 3.75 -12.17
N GLU A 222 1.28 4.18 -12.53
CA GLU A 222 0.30 3.39 -13.28
C GLU A 222 0.32 3.82 -14.74
N ASP A 223 0.59 2.88 -15.66
CA ASP A 223 0.68 3.17 -17.11
C ASP A 223 1.60 4.38 -17.43
N ASP A 224 2.77 4.45 -16.77
CA ASP A 224 3.76 5.54 -16.90
C ASP A 224 3.32 6.92 -16.37
N THR A 225 2.21 6.95 -15.62
CA THR A 225 1.65 8.16 -15.00
C THR A 225 1.33 7.95 -13.53
N ALA A 226 1.46 8.99 -12.71
CA ALA A 226 0.97 9.01 -11.33
C ALA A 226 0.19 10.30 -11.11
N THR A 227 -0.98 10.21 -10.47
CA THR A 227 -1.76 11.39 -10.07
C THR A 227 -2.08 11.32 -8.60
N VAL A 228 -1.82 12.42 -7.89
CA VAL A 228 -2.08 12.58 -6.47
C VAL A 228 -2.90 13.86 -6.27
N SER A 229 -3.92 13.79 -5.43
CA SER A 229 -4.72 14.91 -4.96
C SER A 229 -4.49 15.11 -3.47
N LEU A 230 -4.39 16.38 -3.04
CA LEU A 230 -4.30 16.79 -1.65
C LEU A 230 -5.63 17.36 -1.18
N HIS A 231 -6.08 16.90 -0.02
CA HIS A 231 -7.30 17.34 0.62
C HIS A 231 -6.98 17.95 1.99
N LEU A 232 -7.64 19.08 2.30
CA LEU A 232 -7.62 19.72 3.62
C LEU A 232 -9.06 19.75 4.13
N ASP A 233 -9.31 19.19 5.31
CA ASP A 233 -10.66 19.06 5.89
C ASP A 233 -11.68 18.34 4.97
N GLY A 234 -11.19 17.51 4.04
CA GLY A 234 -11.99 16.77 3.06
C GLY A 234 -12.30 17.54 1.76
N ASP A 235 -11.86 18.78 1.63
CA ASP A 235 -11.93 19.55 0.39
C ASP A 235 -10.59 19.43 -0.38
N GLU A 236 -10.66 19.10 -1.68
CA GLU A 236 -9.48 19.06 -2.56
C GLU A 236 -8.89 20.48 -2.70
N ILE A 237 -7.61 20.64 -2.34
CA ILE A 237 -6.89 21.91 -2.41
C ILE A 237 -5.89 21.93 -3.57
N ALA A 238 -5.33 20.78 -3.96
CA ALA A 238 -4.35 20.69 -5.02
C ALA A 238 -4.35 19.29 -5.67
N GLU A 239 -3.93 19.23 -6.94
CA GLU A 239 -3.72 17.98 -7.69
C GLU A 239 -2.41 18.13 -8.46
N ALA A 240 -1.59 17.08 -8.46
CA ALA A 240 -0.40 17.00 -9.29
C ALA A 240 -0.34 15.67 -10.03
N THR A 241 0.09 15.74 -11.28
CA THR A 241 0.33 14.58 -12.14
C THR A 241 1.79 14.54 -12.54
N ALA A 242 2.42 13.39 -12.36
CA ALA A 242 3.71 13.04 -12.91
C ALA A 242 3.49 12.13 -14.13
N ASP A 243 3.99 12.54 -15.29
CA ASP A 243 3.97 11.75 -16.51
C ASP A 243 5.42 11.56 -16.97
N TYR A 244 5.85 10.30 -17.11
CA TYR A 244 7.24 9.99 -17.45
C TYR A 244 7.65 10.54 -18.81
N ASP A 245 6.74 10.56 -19.79
CA ASP A 245 7.01 11.03 -21.15
C ASP A 245 7.03 12.57 -21.23
N GLU A 246 6.38 13.27 -20.30
CA GLU A 246 6.32 14.73 -20.24
C GLU A 246 7.31 15.36 -19.25
N MET A 247 7.83 14.63 -18.25
CA MET A 247 8.77 15.18 -17.26
C MET A 247 10.22 15.21 -17.74
N ASP A 248 10.87 16.37 -17.60
CA ASP A 248 12.30 16.58 -17.88
C ASP A 248 13.21 16.32 -16.65
N ASN A 249 12.64 16.05 -15.47
CA ASN A 249 13.36 15.88 -14.20
C ASN A 249 13.27 14.44 -13.69
N TYR A 250 14.41 13.76 -13.65
CA TYR A 250 14.55 12.41 -13.10
C TYR A 250 15.17 12.45 -11.70
N CYS A 251 14.68 11.62 -10.78
CA CYS A 251 15.20 11.54 -9.43
C CYS A 251 16.64 11.00 -9.50
N SER A 252 17.64 11.84 -9.20
CA SER A 252 19.02 11.38 -9.22
C SER A 252 19.29 10.53 -7.99
N HIS A 253 19.31 9.22 -8.15
CA HIS A 253 19.93 8.31 -7.18
C HIS A 253 21.39 8.78 -6.97
N SER A 254 21.67 9.44 -5.85
CA SER A 254 23.06 9.64 -5.43
C SER A 254 23.57 8.29 -4.95
N PRO A 255 24.60 7.71 -5.58
CA PRO A 255 25.16 6.42 -5.17
C PRO A 255 25.89 6.49 -3.82
#